data_AF-A0A5M6CFT5-F1
#
_entry.id   AF-A0A5M6CFT5-F1
#
_cell.length_a   1.000
_cell.length_b   1.000
_cell.length_c   1.000
_cell.angle_alpha   90.00
_cell.angle_beta   90.00
_cell.angle_gamma   90.00
#
_symmetry.space_group_name_H-M   'P 1'
#
loop_
_entity.id
_entity.type
_entity.pdbx_description
1 polymer ?
#
loop_
_entity_poly.entity_id
_entity_poly.type
_entity_poly.pdbx_seq_one_letter_code
_entity_poly.pdbx_strand_id
1 'polypeptide(L)'
;MTKQDKIKEAYGEYYDKVKNNIDDSGWCTMINKDNVFVSPTCLDLGMTREYYDNNIEGGYFSDSNTHKWRPKSLIGIENNNGWVKIESEDDNPKYDGNYFVIDNDSYKSISIQCYYGNGSWDCHLNITHYHPIALPKPPIY
;
A
#
# COMPACT_ATOMS: atom_id res chain seq x y z
N MET A 1 8.04 9.44 5.18
CA MET A 1 8.35 8.72 3.92
C MET A 1 7.16 8.88 3.00
N THR A 2 7.36 9.18 1.72
CA THR A 2 6.26 9.37 0.76
C THR A 2 5.87 8.05 0.10
N LYS A 3 4.68 8.01 -0.54
CA LYS A 3 4.24 6.88 -1.37
C LYS A 3 5.24 6.56 -2.48
N GLN A 4 5.79 7.60 -3.13
CA GLN A 4 6.77 7.45 -4.20
C GLN A 4 8.12 6.91 -3.70
N ASP A 5 8.56 7.27 -2.50
CA ASP A 5 9.75 6.68 -1.89
C ASP A 5 9.58 5.17 -1.68
N LYS A 6 8.40 4.74 -1.23
CA LYS A 6 8.07 3.31 -1.05
C LYS A 6 8.02 2.54 -2.36
N ILE A 7 7.45 3.13 -3.42
CA ILE A 7 7.48 2.54 -4.76
C ILE A 7 8.93 2.37 -5.22
N LYS A 8 9.75 3.42 -5.11
CA LYS A 8 11.17 3.37 -5.49
C LYS A 8 11.94 2.30 -4.72
N GLU A 9 11.77 2.24 -3.40
CA GLU A 9 12.38 1.24 -2.53
C GLU A 9 12.00 -0.19 -2.96
N ALA A 10 10.72 -0.44 -3.23
CA ALA A 10 10.22 -1.77 -3.59
C ALA A 10 10.72 -2.28 -4.94
N TYR A 11 10.87 -1.39 -5.93
CA TYR A 11 11.41 -1.75 -7.23
C TYR A 11 12.94 -1.94 -7.22
N GLY A 12 13.63 -1.38 -6.22
CA GLY A 12 15.07 -1.56 -6.02
C GLY A 12 15.90 -1.25 -7.27
N GLU A 13 16.74 -2.19 -7.68
CA GLU A 13 17.60 -2.07 -8.85
C GLU A 13 16.85 -1.95 -10.20
N TYR A 14 15.58 -2.36 -10.24
CA TYR A 14 14.76 -2.31 -11.46
C TYR A 14 14.10 -0.94 -11.66
N TYR A 15 14.07 -0.09 -10.63
CA TYR A 15 13.32 1.17 -10.65
C TYR A 15 13.72 2.06 -11.84
N ASP A 16 15.01 2.31 -12.05
CA ASP A 16 15.44 3.21 -13.13
C ASP A 16 15.11 2.70 -14.54
N LYS A 17 14.99 1.37 -14.72
CA LYS A 17 14.62 0.76 -16.01
C LYS A 17 13.14 0.95 -16.33
N VAL A 18 12.29 1.06 -15.31
CA VAL A 18 10.83 0.97 -15.47
C VAL A 18 10.06 2.16 -14.92
N LYS A 19 10.69 3.11 -14.24
CA LYS A 19 10.05 4.26 -13.56
C LYS A 19 9.09 5.08 -14.43
N ASN A 20 9.35 5.18 -15.74
CA ASN A 20 8.48 5.91 -16.66
C ASN A 20 7.17 5.18 -16.97
N ASN A 21 7.08 3.92 -16.55
CA ASN A 21 5.97 3.01 -16.80
C ASN A 21 5.22 2.64 -15.51
N ILE A 22 5.63 3.18 -14.36
CA ILE A 22 5.02 2.92 -13.05
C ILE A 22 3.95 3.98 -12.78
N ASP A 23 2.74 3.54 -12.42
CA ASP A 23 1.66 4.43 -11.99
C ASP A 23 1.72 4.76 -10.48
N ASP A 24 0.81 5.62 -10.03
CA ASP A 24 0.75 6.05 -8.61
C ASP A 24 0.40 4.93 -7.63
N SER A 25 -0.05 3.77 -8.11
CA SER A 25 -0.33 2.57 -7.31
C SER A 25 0.80 1.54 -7.39
N GLY A 26 1.93 1.93 -8.00
CA GLY A 26 3.10 1.10 -8.15
C GLY A 26 2.97 0.03 -9.22
N TRP A 27 1.95 0.06 -10.09
CA TRP A 27 1.84 -0.89 -11.19
C TRP A 27 2.71 -0.44 -12.36
N CYS A 28 3.59 -1.32 -12.81
CA CYS A 28 4.37 -1.13 -14.03
C CYS A 28 3.62 -1.71 -15.23
N THR A 29 3.48 -0.91 -16.29
CA THR A 29 2.94 -1.33 -17.59
C THR A 29 4.07 -1.36 -18.61
N MET A 30 4.52 -2.54 -19.05
CA MET A 30 5.57 -2.58 -20.08
C MET A 30 5.00 -2.41 -21.49
N ILE A 31 5.65 -1.51 -22.23
CA ILE A 31 5.34 -1.16 -23.61
C ILE A 31 6.63 -1.36 -24.41
N ASN A 32 6.59 -2.09 -25.53
CA ASN A 32 7.76 -2.21 -26.42
C ASN A 32 7.97 -0.92 -27.23
N LYS A 33 9.05 -0.87 -28.01
CA LYS A 33 9.38 0.27 -28.88
C LYS A 33 8.29 0.62 -29.92
N ASP A 34 7.42 -0.34 -30.22
CA ASP A 34 6.32 -0.19 -31.18
C ASP A 34 4.99 0.17 -30.49
N ASN A 35 5.04 0.58 -29.22
CA ASN A 35 3.87 0.86 -28.38
C ASN A 35 2.91 -0.34 -28.18
N VAL A 36 3.41 -1.56 -28.34
CA VAL A 36 2.64 -2.78 -28.08
C VAL A 36 2.85 -3.22 -26.64
N PHE A 37 1.75 -3.58 -25.97
CA PHE A 37 1.80 -4.20 -24.65
C PHE A 37 2.56 -5.52 -24.71
N VAL A 38 3.69 -5.56 -24.02
CA VAL A 38 4.44 -6.79 -23.81
C VAL A 38 4.23 -7.19 -22.37
N SER A 39 3.80 -8.43 -22.18
CA SER A 39 3.97 -9.05 -20.87
C SER A 39 5.47 -8.98 -20.54
N PRO A 40 5.86 -8.36 -19.41
CA PRO A 40 7.24 -8.43 -18.96
C PRO A 40 7.55 -9.90 -18.78
N THR A 41 8.39 -10.44 -19.64
CA THR A 41 9.04 -11.67 -19.23
C THR A 41 10.08 -11.25 -18.20
N CYS A 42 10.16 -12.00 -17.08
CA CYS A 42 11.24 -11.84 -16.10
C CYS A 42 12.63 -11.72 -16.75
N LEU A 43 12.81 -12.33 -17.93
CA LEU A 43 14.00 -12.30 -18.75
C LEU A 43 14.41 -10.89 -19.24
N ASP A 44 13.46 -10.02 -19.61
CA ASP A 44 13.77 -8.70 -20.18
C ASP A 44 14.43 -7.76 -19.15
N LEU A 45 14.10 -7.96 -17.88
CA LEU A 45 14.68 -7.20 -16.77
C LEU A 45 15.91 -7.90 -16.15
N GLY A 46 16.22 -9.13 -16.59
CA GLY A 46 17.26 -9.98 -16.02
C GLY A 46 16.86 -10.65 -14.70
N MET A 47 15.56 -10.71 -14.39
CA MET A 47 15.04 -11.35 -13.19
C MET A 47 15.05 -12.87 -13.34
N THR A 48 15.45 -13.58 -12.29
CA THR A 48 15.28 -15.03 -12.28
C THR A 48 13.79 -15.38 -12.20
N ARG A 49 13.41 -16.54 -12.74
CA ARG A 49 12.03 -17.03 -12.65
C ARG A 49 11.56 -17.17 -11.19
N GLU A 50 12.43 -17.72 -10.34
CA GLU A 50 12.18 -17.87 -8.91
C GLU A 50 11.94 -16.52 -8.22
N TYR A 51 12.73 -15.49 -8.53
CA TYR A 51 12.52 -14.16 -7.96
C TYR A 51 11.16 -13.60 -8.35
N TYR A 52 10.78 -13.72 -9.63
CA TYR A 52 9.50 -13.24 -10.15
C TYR A 52 8.33 -13.90 -9.41
N ASP A 53 8.28 -15.23 -9.38
CA ASP A 53 7.16 -15.97 -8.79
C ASP A 53 6.99 -15.66 -7.28
N ASN A 54 8.10 -15.43 -6.57
CA ASN A 54 8.09 -15.12 -5.14
C ASN A 54 7.76 -13.65 -4.84
N ASN A 55 8.27 -12.69 -5.62
CA ASN A 55 8.27 -11.28 -5.23
C ASN A 55 7.37 -10.38 -6.07
N ILE A 56 6.88 -10.84 -7.22
CA ILE A 56 6.08 -10.04 -8.15
C ILE A 56 4.65 -10.55 -8.17
N GLU A 57 3.69 -9.63 -8.16
CA GLU A 57 2.33 -9.90 -8.60
C GLU A 57 2.09 -9.27 -9.97
N GLY A 58 1.29 -9.93 -10.80
CA GLY A 58 0.99 -9.44 -12.13
C GLY A 58 -0.17 -10.18 -12.74
N GLY A 59 -0.75 -9.58 -13.77
CA GLY A 59 -1.91 -10.12 -14.45
C GLY A 59 -2.31 -9.29 -15.66
N TYR A 60 -3.28 -9.83 -16.40
CA TYR A 60 -3.96 -9.11 -17.45
C TYR A 60 -5.14 -8.34 -16.86
N PHE A 61 -5.18 -7.03 -17.14
CA PHE A 61 -6.18 -6.10 -16.66
C PHE A 61 -7.10 -5.74 -17.83
N SER A 62 -8.34 -6.21 -17.78
CA SER A 62 -9.32 -6.10 -18.87
C SER A 62 -9.80 -4.67 -19.12
N ASP A 63 -9.85 -3.85 -18.07
CA ASP A 63 -10.22 -2.43 -18.11
C ASP A 63 -9.30 -1.59 -19.02
N SER A 64 -8.04 -2.00 -19.08
CA SER A 64 -6.97 -1.30 -19.78
C SER A 64 -6.43 -2.12 -20.97
N ASN A 65 -6.86 -3.38 -21.12
CA ASN A 65 -6.31 -4.33 -22.08
C ASN A 65 -4.78 -4.43 -21.98
N THR A 66 -4.25 -4.43 -20.75
CA THR A 66 -2.81 -4.38 -20.47
C THR A 66 -2.34 -5.47 -19.53
N HIS A 67 -1.08 -5.88 -19.68
CA HIS A 67 -0.40 -6.64 -18.64
C HIS A 67 0.30 -5.68 -17.70
N LYS A 68 0.01 -5.80 -16.40
CA LYS A 68 0.65 -5.01 -15.36
C LYS A 68 1.26 -5.92 -14.32
N TRP A 69 2.30 -5.43 -13.67
CA TRP A 69 2.98 -6.12 -12.59
C TRP A 69 3.52 -5.12 -11.56
N ARG A 70 3.70 -5.57 -10.34
CA ARG A 70 4.38 -4.82 -9.28
C ARG A 70 5.02 -5.74 -8.24
N PRO A 71 5.99 -5.26 -7.47
CA PRO A 71 6.45 -5.96 -6.27
C PRO A 71 5.29 -6.23 -5.30
N LYS A 72 5.19 -7.46 -4.77
CA LYS A 72 4.20 -7.85 -3.75
C LYS A 72 4.32 -7.03 -2.47
N SER A 73 5.49 -6.46 -2.19
CA SER A 73 5.69 -5.53 -1.07
C SER A 73 4.90 -4.22 -1.21
N LEU A 74 4.35 -3.93 -2.40
CA LEU A 74 3.47 -2.78 -2.65
C LEU A 74 1.98 -3.12 -2.55
N ILE A 75 1.60 -4.36 -2.22
CA ILE A 75 0.20 -4.70 -1.96
C ILE A 75 -0.34 -3.80 -0.84
N GLY A 76 -1.49 -3.16 -1.10
CA GLY A 76 -2.13 -2.22 -0.18
C GLY A 76 -1.56 -0.80 -0.20
N ILE A 77 -0.61 -0.48 -1.10
CA ILE A 77 -0.11 0.90 -1.20
C ILE A 77 -1.19 1.88 -1.69
N GLU A 78 -2.17 1.40 -2.46
CA GLU A 78 -3.29 2.20 -2.98
C GLU A 78 -4.15 2.82 -1.87
N ASN A 79 -4.30 2.13 -0.74
CA ASN A 79 -5.15 2.53 0.38
C ASN A 79 -4.39 2.54 1.71
N ASN A 80 -3.05 2.58 1.66
CA ASN A 80 -2.17 2.55 2.82
C ASN A 80 -2.48 1.37 3.78
N ASN A 81 -2.79 0.19 3.24
CA ASN A 81 -3.22 -0.98 4.01
C ASN A 81 -4.41 -0.69 4.95
N GLY A 82 -5.32 0.19 4.53
CA GLY A 82 -6.49 0.61 5.31
C GLY A 82 -6.21 1.62 6.42
N TRP A 83 -4.96 2.06 6.58
CA TRP A 83 -4.60 3.08 7.57
C TRP A 83 -4.91 4.47 7.04
N VAL A 84 -5.62 5.25 7.84
CA VAL A 84 -5.85 6.67 7.62
C VAL A 84 -4.77 7.45 8.34
N LYS A 85 -4.08 8.32 7.62
CA LYS A 85 -3.11 9.26 8.19
C LYS A 85 -3.85 10.49 8.69
N ILE A 86 -3.51 10.95 9.89
CA ILE A 86 -4.05 12.16 10.49
C ILE A 86 -3.09 13.31 10.16
N GLU A 87 -3.49 14.22 9.27
CA GLU A 87 -2.75 15.46 8.98
C GLU A 87 -3.41 16.68 9.62
N SER A 88 -4.70 16.55 9.97
CA SER A 88 -5.52 17.57 10.59
C SER A 88 -6.61 16.95 11.48
N GLU A 89 -7.30 17.77 12.26
CA GLU A 89 -8.44 17.30 13.07
C GLU A 89 -9.58 16.72 12.21
N ASP A 90 -9.72 17.18 10.96
CA ASP A 90 -10.71 16.69 10.01
C ASP A 90 -10.45 15.25 9.55
N ASP A 91 -9.23 14.74 9.71
CA ASP A 91 -8.88 13.37 9.36
C ASP A 91 -9.22 12.38 10.47
N ASN A 92 -9.61 12.85 11.67
CA ASN A 92 -9.99 11.96 12.78
C ASN A 92 -11.19 11.06 12.42
N PRO A 93 -11.37 9.94 13.15
CA PRO A 93 -12.51 9.07 12.96
C PRO A 93 -13.84 9.81 13.03
N LYS A 94 -14.78 9.45 12.15
CA LYS A 94 -16.12 10.07 12.10
C LYS A 94 -17.09 9.50 13.12
N TYR A 95 -16.71 8.40 13.78
CA TYR A 95 -17.55 7.68 14.72
C TYR A 95 -16.76 7.30 15.95
N ASP A 96 -17.43 7.33 17.09
CA ASP A 96 -16.88 6.85 18.34
C ASP A 96 -16.59 5.34 18.26
N GLY A 97 -15.48 4.87 18.81
CA GLY A 97 -15.13 3.45 18.73
C GLY A 97 -13.67 3.14 19.04
N ASN A 98 -13.35 1.84 19.00
CA ASN A 98 -11.98 1.36 19.15
C ASN A 98 -11.27 1.27 17.80
N TYR A 99 -10.03 1.74 17.76
CA TYR A 99 -9.17 1.76 16.58
C TYR A 99 -7.80 1.22 16.92
N PHE A 100 -7.13 0.62 15.93
CA PHE A 100 -5.67 0.49 16.01
C PHE A 100 -5.06 1.84 15.68
N VAL A 101 -4.05 2.26 16.44
CA VAL A 101 -3.37 3.55 16.23
C VAL A 101 -1.86 3.40 16.11
N ILE A 102 -1.22 4.33 15.40
CA ILE A 102 0.24 4.50 15.38
C ILE A 102 0.55 5.85 16.00
N ASP A 103 1.40 5.82 17.03
CA ASP A 103 1.94 7.01 17.70
C ASP A 103 3.31 7.41 17.12
N ASN A 104 3.61 8.70 17.11
CA ASN A 104 4.89 9.25 16.65
C ASN A 104 6.00 9.14 17.71
N ASP A 105 5.62 9.15 19.00
CA ASP A 105 6.58 9.30 20.10
C ASP A 105 7.24 7.97 20.50
N SER A 106 6.52 6.87 20.30
CA SER A 106 7.08 5.53 20.41
C SER A 106 7.81 5.17 19.12
N TYR A 107 9.14 5.24 19.13
CA TYR A 107 10.10 4.79 18.10
C TYR A 107 9.93 3.34 17.58
N LYS A 108 8.84 2.67 17.94
CA LYS A 108 8.35 1.42 17.37
C LYS A 108 6.87 1.64 17.10
N SER A 109 6.52 1.57 15.82
CA SER A 109 5.19 1.40 15.26
C SER A 109 4.44 0.24 15.92
N ILE A 110 3.96 0.45 17.14
CA ILE A 110 3.13 -0.52 17.87
C ILE A 110 1.70 -0.08 17.60
N SER A 111 0.95 -0.94 16.92
CA SER A 111 -0.51 -0.81 16.86
C SER A 111 -1.07 -1.05 18.26
N ILE A 112 -1.41 0.03 18.97
CA ILE A 112 -2.14 -0.03 20.24
C ILE A 112 -3.63 0.14 19.92
N GLN A 113 -4.50 -0.45 20.74
CA GLN A 113 -5.93 -0.17 20.68
C GLN A 113 -6.22 1.09 21.50
N CYS A 114 -6.75 2.13 20.87
CA CYS A 114 -7.27 3.31 21.55
C CYS A 114 -8.74 3.53 21.20
N TYR A 115 -9.48 4.16 22.09
CA TYR A 115 -10.84 4.61 21.85
C TYR A 115 -10.83 6.07 21.38
N TYR A 116 -11.57 6.35 20.31
CA TYR A 116 -11.91 7.71 19.90
C TYR A 116 -13.34 7.99 20.34
N GLY A 117 -13.57 9.11 21.02
CA GLY A 117 -14.90 9.54 21.44
C GLY A 117 -14.95 10.99 21.88
N ASN A 118 -16.12 11.62 21.71
CA ASN A 118 -16.32 13.04 22.01
C ASN A 118 -15.30 13.97 21.33
N GLY A 119 -14.86 13.62 20.11
CA GLY A 119 -13.89 14.41 19.34
C GLY A 119 -12.43 14.24 19.76
N SER A 120 -12.11 13.28 20.64
CA SER A 120 -10.75 13.10 21.17
C SER A 120 -10.36 11.63 21.33
N TRP A 121 -9.05 11.38 21.34
CA TRP A 121 -8.47 10.07 21.65
C TRP A 121 -8.35 9.90 23.17
N ASP A 122 -8.72 8.74 23.70
CA ASP A 122 -8.61 8.42 25.12
C ASP A 122 -7.18 8.15 25.59
N CYS A 123 -6.28 7.83 24.66
CA CYS A 123 -4.88 7.62 24.93
C CYS A 123 -4.09 8.93 24.81
N HIS A 124 -3.23 9.21 25.79
CA HIS A 124 -2.36 10.39 25.83
C HIS A 124 -1.15 10.22 24.89
N LEU A 125 -1.41 9.94 23.61
CA LEU A 125 -0.41 9.66 22.58
C LEU A 125 -0.54 10.65 21.42
N ASN A 126 0.56 10.85 20.69
CA ASN A 126 0.58 11.67 19.49
C ASN A 126 0.24 10.82 18.27
N ILE A 127 -1.05 10.54 18.09
CA ILE A 127 -1.53 9.61 17.06
C ILE A 127 -1.36 10.23 15.68
N THR A 128 -0.69 9.49 14.80
CA THR A 128 -0.43 9.88 13.41
C THR A 128 -1.24 9.09 12.40
N HIS A 129 -1.66 7.87 12.75
CA HIS A 129 -2.47 7.03 11.90
C HIS A 129 -3.47 6.24 12.73
N TYR A 130 -4.60 5.89 12.14
CA TYR A 130 -5.53 4.94 12.71
C TYR A 130 -6.04 3.94 11.67
N HIS A 131 -6.46 2.78 12.13
CA HIS A 131 -7.14 1.76 11.34
C HIS A 131 -8.40 1.30 12.07
N PRO A 132 -9.59 1.31 11.43
CA PRO A 132 -10.82 0.84 12.05
C PRO A 132 -10.72 -0.64 12.40
N ILE A 133 -11.20 -1.02 13.58
CA ILE A 133 -11.33 -2.42 13.95
C ILE A 133 -12.68 -2.88 13.42
N ALA A 134 -12.65 -3.79 12.43
CA ALA A 134 -13.88 -4.41 11.95
C ALA A 134 -14.52 -5.17 13.11
N LEU A 135 -15.73 -4.77 13.51
CA LEU A 135 -16.48 -5.52 14.50
C LEU A 135 -16.73 -6.93 13.94
N PRO A 136 -16.51 -7.99 14.74
CA PRO A 136 -16.88 -9.33 14.31
C PRO A 136 -18.37 -9.32 13.97
N LYS A 137 -18.74 -10.00 12.87
CA LYS A 137 -20.15 -10.23 12.58
C LYS A 137 -20.77 -10.95 13.78
N PRO A 138 -21.99 -10.60 14.19
CA PRO A 138 -22.64 -11.28 15.31
C PRO A 138 -22.65 -12.80 15.07
N PRO A 139 -22.57 -13.61 16.13
CA PRO A 139 -22.75 -15.05 16.01
C PRO A 139 -24.05 -15.36 15.27
N ILE A 140 -24.00 -16.38 14.40
CA ILE A 140 -25.19 -16.84 13.67
C ILE A 140 -26.05 -17.75 14.57
N TYR A 141 -25.51 -18.20 15.70
CA TYR A 141 -26.17 -19.02 16.73
C TYR A 141 -25.65 -18.67 18.13
#